data_AF-A0A109N3C7-F1
#
_entry.id   AF-A0A109N3C7-F1
#
_cell.length_a   1.000
_cell.length_b   1.000
_cell.length_c   1.000
_cell.angle_alpha   90.00
_cell.angle_beta   90.00
_cell.angle_gamma   90.00
#
_symmetry.space_group_name_H-M   'P 1'
#
loop_
_entity.id
_entity.type
_entity.pdbx_description
1 polymer ?
#
loop_
_entity_poly.entity_id
_entity_poly.type
_entity_poly.pdbx_seq_one_letter_code
_entity_poly.pdbx_strand_id
1 'polypeptide(L)'
;MTLLNAMKWDPNVLEELKKGNRSVLQGLPSVLILQYGLALQKELLGEDYVTPSPIDDKALERSVMERLKDTGIKEEILKRIEAENKAFDEKVALAKGIER
;
A
#
# COMPACT_ATOMS: atom_id res chain seq x y z
N MET A 1 -11.85 8.33 19.97
CA MET A 1 -13.28 8.18 19.65
C MET A 1 -13.42 8.17 18.14
N THR A 2 -13.47 6.99 17.53
CA THR A 2 -13.63 6.83 16.07
C THR A 2 -15.05 7.23 15.65
N LEU A 3 -15.17 7.79 14.44
CA LEU A 3 -16.41 8.22 13.78
C LEU A 3 -17.51 7.13 13.71
N LEU A 4 -17.18 5.88 14.04
CA LEU A 4 -18.07 4.73 14.08
C LEU A 4 -19.19 4.84 15.13
N ASN A 5 -18.96 5.56 16.24
CA ASN A 5 -19.83 5.50 17.41
C ASN A 5 -21.01 6.48 17.43
N ALA A 6 -21.18 7.31 16.41
CA ALA A 6 -22.18 8.39 16.42
C ALA A 6 -23.43 8.13 15.55
N MET A 7 -23.50 7.02 14.83
CA MET A 7 -24.61 6.76 13.90
C MET A 7 -25.15 5.35 14.10
N LYS A 8 -26.46 5.23 14.36
CA LYS A 8 -27.13 3.93 14.51
C LYS A 8 -27.03 3.17 13.19
N TRP A 9 -26.19 2.15 13.15
CA TRP A 9 -26.16 1.20 12.04
C TRP A 9 -27.37 0.28 12.17
N ASP A 10 -28.13 0.13 11.09
CA ASP A 10 -29.16 -0.90 11.01
C ASP A 10 -28.49 -2.24 10.66
N PRO A 11 -28.54 -3.26 11.54
CA PRO A 11 -27.98 -4.59 11.28
C PRO A 11 -28.62 -5.28 10.08
N ASN A 12 -29.89 -4.99 9.78
CA ASN A 12 -30.61 -5.61 8.67
C ASN A 12 -30.06 -5.17 7.31
N VAL A 13 -29.56 -3.94 7.20
CA VAL A 13 -28.91 -3.44 5.99
C VAL A 13 -27.64 -4.22 5.70
N LEU A 14 -26.85 -4.54 6.74
CA LEU A 14 -25.62 -5.31 6.58
C LEU A 14 -25.90 -6.78 6.21
N GLU A 15 -26.90 -7.40 6.82
CA GLU A 15 -27.39 -8.74 6.49
C GLU A 15 -27.83 -8.86 5.02
N GLU A 16 -28.60 -7.88 4.53
CA GLU A 16 -29.04 -7.85 3.13
C GLU A 16 -27.88 -7.59 2.16
N LEU A 17 -26.90 -6.77 2.57
CA LEU A 17 -25.70 -6.54 1.78
C LEU A 17 -24.82 -7.77 1.64
N LYS A 18 -24.75 -8.61 2.68
CA LYS A 18 -24.09 -9.93 2.61
C LYS A 18 -24.76 -10.85 1.60
N LYS A 19 -26.09 -10.77 1.47
CA LYS A 19 -26.85 -11.51 0.45
C LYS A 19 -26.73 -10.91 -0.96
N GLY A 20 -25.95 -9.83 -1.12
CA GLY A 20 -25.76 -9.14 -2.40
C GLY A 20 -26.88 -8.17 -2.78
N ASN A 21 -27.86 -7.95 -1.90
CA ASN A 21 -28.95 -7.01 -2.12
C ASN A 21 -28.45 -5.58 -1.91
N ARG A 22 -28.14 -4.88 -3.00
CA ARG A 22 -27.65 -3.47 -2.97
C ARG A 22 -28.78 -2.45 -2.90
N SER A 23 -30.03 -2.88 -3.01
CA SER A 23 -31.20 -1.98 -3.00
C SER A 23 -31.35 -1.29 -1.65
N VAL A 24 -30.89 -1.91 -0.56
CA VAL A 24 -30.89 -1.33 0.79
C VAL A 24 -29.95 -0.14 0.96
N LEU A 25 -29.06 0.10 0.00
CA LEU A 25 -28.20 1.29 -0.03
C LEU A 25 -28.83 2.48 -0.75
N GLN A 26 -29.94 2.25 -1.47
CA GLN A 26 -30.61 3.31 -2.22
C GLN A 26 -31.26 4.30 -1.25
N GLY A 27 -30.99 5.60 -1.44
CA GLY A 27 -31.49 6.66 -0.57
C GLY A 27 -30.64 6.89 0.69
N LEU A 28 -29.59 6.09 0.94
CA LEU A 28 -28.64 6.37 2.01
C LEU A 28 -27.64 7.47 1.61
N PRO A 29 -27.25 8.35 2.53
CA PRO A 29 -26.12 9.26 2.35
C PRO A 29 -24.84 8.52 1.96
N SER A 30 -24.05 9.07 1.03
CA SER A 30 -22.81 8.44 0.52
C SER A 30 -21.82 8.06 1.63
N VAL A 31 -21.78 8.84 2.71
CA VAL A 31 -20.95 8.56 3.89
C VAL A 31 -21.35 7.24 4.57
N LEU A 32 -22.66 6.97 4.67
CA LEU A 32 -23.17 5.72 5.22
C LEU A 32 -22.91 4.53 4.30
N ILE A 33 -23.06 4.71 2.99
CA ILE A 33 -22.76 3.67 1.99
C ILE A 33 -21.29 3.22 2.11
N LEU A 34 -20.36 4.16 2.24
CA LEU A 34 -18.95 3.86 2.43
C LEU A 34 -18.67 3.13 3.75
N GLN A 35 -19.33 3.53 4.85
CA GLN A 35 -19.19 2.86 6.14
C GLN A 35 -19.70 1.41 6.10
N TYR A 36 -20.86 1.17 5.47
CA TYR A 36 -21.38 -0.18 5.24
C TYR A 36 -20.45 -0.99 4.34
N GLY A 37 -19.85 -0.38 3.32
CA GLY A 37 -18.84 -1.01 2.47
C GLY A 37 -17.60 -1.43 3.25
N LEU A 38 -17.09 -0.58 4.14
CA LEU A 38 -15.95 -0.89 5.01
C LEU A 38 -16.29 -1.95 6.07
N ALA A 39 -17.51 -1.93 6.61
CA ALA A 39 -17.99 -2.96 7.54
C ALA A 39 -18.14 -4.31 6.85
N LEU A 40 -18.74 -4.33 5.66
CA LEU A 40 -18.86 -5.54 4.83
C LEU A 40 -17.49 -6.07 4.45
N GLN A 41 -16.54 -5.20 4.09
CA GLN A 41 -15.15 -5.58 3.90
C GLN A 41 -14.55 -6.17 5.17
N LYS A 42 -14.74 -5.55 6.34
CA LYS A 42 -14.19 -6.07 7.59
C LYS A 42 -14.82 -7.40 8.03
N GLU A 43 -16.07 -7.67 7.68
CA GLU A 43 -16.76 -8.93 8.01
C GLU A 43 -16.57 -10.03 6.95
N LEU A 44 -16.46 -9.68 5.67
CA LEU A 44 -16.13 -10.62 4.59
C LEU A 44 -14.62 -10.88 4.46
N LEU A 45 -13.80 -9.91 4.86
CA LEU A 45 -12.33 -9.99 4.95
C LEU A 45 -11.87 -10.14 6.41
N GLY A 46 -12.80 -10.45 7.32
CA GLY A 46 -12.53 -10.68 8.72
C GLY A 46 -11.92 -12.06 8.91
N GLU A 47 -10.65 -12.08 9.33
CA GLU A 47 -9.83 -13.23 9.75
C GLU A 47 -9.41 -14.27 8.70
N ASP A 48 -10.11 -14.41 7.56
CA ASP A 48 -9.81 -15.43 6.54
C ASP A 48 -9.45 -14.88 5.14
N TYR A 49 -8.58 -13.86 5.07
CA TYR A 49 -7.88 -13.60 3.81
C TYR A 49 -6.77 -14.64 3.59
N VAL A 50 -7.18 -15.91 3.40
CA VAL A 50 -6.37 -17.07 2.96
C VAL A 50 -6.48 -17.24 1.44
N THR A 51 -6.87 -16.19 0.71
CA THR A 51 -6.57 -16.15 -0.72
C THR A 51 -5.29 -15.35 -0.87
N PRO A 52 -4.12 -16.01 -0.96
CA PRO A 52 -2.90 -15.31 -1.32
C PRO A 52 -3.17 -14.49 -2.57
N SER A 53 -2.62 -13.28 -2.59
CA SER A 53 -2.56 -12.47 -3.80
C SER A 53 -2.23 -13.39 -4.99
N PRO A 54 -2.99 -13.35 -6.10
CA PRO A 54 -2.63 -14.13 -7.29
C PRO A 54 -1.28 -13.68 -7.86
N ILE A 55 -0.77 -12.54 -7.39
CA ILE A 55 0.57 -12.02 -7.67
C ILE A 55 1.47 -12.49 -6.53
N ASP A 56 2.30 -13.50 -6.83
CA ASP A 56 3.43 -13.93 -6.01
C ASP A 56 4.47 -12.81 -5.90
N ASP A 57 5.15 -12.71 -4.75
CA ASP A 57 6.17 -11.70 -4.48
C ASP A 57 7.28 -11.73 -5.54
N LYS A 58 7.62 -12.92 -6.06
CA LYS A 58 8.59 -13.07 -7.16
C LYS A 58 8.09 -12.52 -8.49
N ALA A 59 6.79 -12.54 -8.74
CA ALA A 59 6.21 -11.94 -9.93
C ALA A 59 6.20 -10.42 -9.81
N LEU A 60 5.89 -9.90 -8.61
CA LEU A 60 5.98 -8.48 -8.30
C LEU A 60 7.42 -7.95 -8.45
N GLU A 61 8.39 -8.64 -7.84
CA GLU A 61 9.81 -8.28 -7.91
C GLU A 61 10.30 -8.20 -9.35
N ARG A 62 10.00 -9.21 -10.17
CA ARG A 62 10.37 -9.23 -11.59
C ARG A 62 9.76 -8.07 -12.37
N SER A 63 8.47 -7.79 -12.18
CA SER A 63 7.79 -6.68 -12.85
C SER A 63 8.32 -5.31 -12.43
N VAL A 64 8.73 -5.16 -11.18
CA VAL A 64 9.40 -3.94 -10.70
C VAL A 64 10.78 -3.80 -11.34
N MET A 65 11.57 -4.88 -11.38
CA MET A 65 12.91 -4.88 -11.97
C MET A 65 12.91 -4.65 -13.49
N GLU A 66 11.94 -5.19 -14.22
CA GLU A 66 11.76 -4.91 -15.66
C GLU A 66 11.45 -3.44 -15.90
N ARG A 67 10.54 -2.84 -15.12
CA ARG A 67 10.25 -1.40 -15.21
C ARG A 67 11.45 -0.52 -14.86
N LEU A 68 12.28 -0.94 -13.91
CA LEU A 68 13.52 -0.21 -13.58
C LEU A 68 14.58 -0.32 -14.70
N LYS A 69 14.58 -1.41 -15.46
CA LYS A 69 15.46 -1.55 -16.64
C LYS A 69 15.00 -0.67 -17.80
N ASP A 70 13.69 -0.56 -18.02
CA ASP A 70 13.13 0.18 -19.16
C ASP A 70 13.21 1.71 -19.01
N THR A 71 13.41 2.20 -17.79
CA THR A 71 13.31 3.63 -17.46
C THR A 71 14.63 4.40 -17.52
N GLY A 72 15.76 3.75 -17.84
CA GLY A 72 17.09 4.37 -17.81
C GLY A 72 17.54 4.82 -16.40
N ILE A 73 16.75 4.47 -15.37
CA ILE A 73 16.99 4.80 -13.97
C ILE A 73 18.21 4.02 -13.45
N LYS A 74 18.49 2.85 -14.03
CA LYS A 74 19.68 2.06 -13.70
C LYS A 74 20.97 2.87 -13.87
N GLU A 75 21.10 3.59 -14.98
CA GLU A 75 22.27 4.42 -15.29
C GLU A 75 22.37 5.61 -14.34
N GLU A 76 21.24 6.18 -13.92
CA GLU A 76 21.21 7.26 -12.94
C GLU A 76 21.59 6.78 -11.54
N ILE A 77 21.09 5.62 -11.11
CA ILE A 77 21.45 4.97 -9.85
C ILE A 77 22.95 4.64 -9.85
N LEU A 78 23.49 4.10 -10.96
CA LEU A 78 24.91 3.78 -11.07
C LEU A 78 25.79 5.04 -10.88
N LYS A 79 25.44 6.14 -11.55
CA LYS A 79 26.15 7.42 -11.42
C LYS A 79 26.08 7.99 -10.01
N ARG A 80 24.93 7.87 -9.33
CA ARG A 80 24.78 8.31 -7.94
C ARG A 80 25.69 7.50 -7.00
N ILE A 81 25.73 6.18 -7.16
CA ILE A 81 26.60 5.30 -6.36
C ILE A 81 28.09 5.64 -6.60
N GLU A 82 28.51 5.84 -7.85
CA GLU A 82 29.89 6.24 -8.16
C GLU A 82 30.26 7.60 -7.55
N ALA A 83 29.35 8.57 -7.60
CA ALA A 83 29.55 9.89 -7.00
C ALA A 83 29.65 9.82 -5.46
N GLU A 84 28.79 9.02 -4.82
CA GLU A 84 28.82 8.80 -3.37
C GLU A 84 30.10 8.10 -2.91
N ASN A 85 30.56 7.08 -3.63
CA ASN A 85 31.82 6.40 -3.35
C ASN A 85 33.02 7.34 -3.48
N LYS A 86 33.06 8.18 -4.53
CA LYS A 86 34.12 9.18 -4.69
C LYS A 86 34.13 10.20 -3.56
N ALA A 87 32.95 10.69 -3.17
CA ALA A 87 32.82 11.62 -2.04
C ALA A 87 33.22 10.96 -0.71
N PHE A 88 32.99 9.66 -0.56
CA PHE A 88 33.45 8.89 0.60
C PHE A 88 34.98 8.77 0.62
N ASP A 89 35.60 8.42 -0.50
CA ASP A 89 37.07 8.31 -0.62
C ASP A 89 37.76 9.66 -0.36
N GLU A 90 37.20 10.77 -0.84
CA GLU A 90 37.70 12.12 -0.58
C GLU A 90 37.63 12.49 0.91
N LYS A 91 36.53 12.11 1.60
CA LYS A 91 36.40 12.31 3.05
C LYS A 91 37.38 11.45 3.84
N VAL A 92 37.60 10.20 3.42
CA VAL A 92 38.59 9.31 4.05
C VAL A 92 40.01 9.85 3.84
N ALA A 93 40.33 10.37 2.65
CA ALA A 93 41.62 10.98 2.37
C ALA A 93 41.85 12.27 3.19
N LEU A 94 40.83 13.12 3.32
CA LEU A 94 40.87 14.32 4.15
C LEU A 94 41.10 13.97 5.64
N ALA A 95 40.36 12.98 6.16
CA ALA A 95 40.52 12.53 7.54
C ALA A 95 41.93 12.00 7.83
N LYS A 96 42.52 11.23 6.90
CA LYS A 96 43.91 10.74 7.01
C LYS A 96 44.97 11.83 6.86
N GLY A 97 44.66 12.93 6.17
CA GLY A 97 45.57 14.06 5.97
C GLY A 97 45.60 15.04 7.16
N ILE A 98 44.54 15.10 7.95
CA ILE A 98 44.44 15.94 9.16
C ILE A 98 45.16 15.29 10.37
N GLU A 99 45.42 13.98 10.31
CA GLU A 99 46.06 13.20 11.38
C GLU A 99 47.61 13.24 11.33
N ARG A 100 48.21 14.16 10.56
CA ARG A 100 49.67 14.38 10.49
C ARG A 100 50.11 15.73 11.05
#